data_AF-D5MNR8-F1
#
_entry.id   AF-D5MNR8-F1
#
_cell.length_a   1.000
_cell.length_b   1.000
_cell.length_c   1.000
_cell.angle_alpha   90.00
_cell.angle_beta   90.00
_cell.angle_gamma   90.00
#
_symmetry.space_group_name_H-M   'P 1'
#
loop_
_entity.id
_entity.type
_entity.pdbx_description
1 polymer ?
#
loop_
_entity_poly.entity_id
_entity_poly.type
_entity_poly.pdbx_seq_one_letter_code
_entity_poly.pdbx_strand_id
1 'polypeptide(L)'
;IGRNFEEAFQKALRMVDENVNGFDPYAKQLGYSDKQIATAIKSTELDVRKLREEFKITPFVKQIDTVAAEWPASTNYLYLTYNGTTHDLDFPGTAIMVLGSGVYRIGSSVEFDWCAVGCLRELRNQGKKTIMVNYNPETVSTDYDMSDR
;
A
#
# COMPACT_ATOMS: atom_id res chain seq x y z
N ILE A 1 1.81 22.17 -31.21
CA ILE A 1 0.56 22.46 -30.45
C ILE A 1 0.16 21.15 -29.81
N GLY A 2 0.45 21.00 -28.52
CA GLY A 2 0.30 19.74 -27.82
C GLY A 2 0.95 19.91 -26.46
N ARG A 3 0.35 20.75 -25.62
CA ARG A 3 0.65 20.67 -24.20
C ARG A 3 -0.06 19.41 -23.72
N ASN A 4 0.69 18.46 -23.18
CA ASN A 4 0.09 17.28 -22.57
C ASN A 4 -0.91 17.77 -21.51
N PHE A 5 -2.06 17.09 -21.36
CA PHE A 5 -3.10 17.48 -20.39
C PHE A 5 -2.51 17.78 -18.99
N GLU A 6 -1.48 17.03 -18.62
CA GLU A 6 -0.65 17.22 -17.44
C GLU A 6 -0.07 18.64 -17.33
N GLU A 7 0.56 19.18 -18.38
CA GLU A 7 1.09 20.56 -18.35
C GLU A 7 -0.01 21.61 -18.20
N ALA A 8 -1.19 21.38 -18.79
CA ALA A 8 -2.32 22.29 -18.67
C ALA A 8 -2.90 22.30 -17.26
N PHE A 9 -2.97 21.13 -16.61
CA PHE A 9 -3.47 20.97 -15.25
C PHE A 9 -2.48 21.49 -14.20
N GLN A 10 -1.18 21.20 -14.36
CA GLN A 10 -0.09 21.76 -13.55
C GLN A 10 -0.11 23.28 -13.60
N LYS A 11 -0.35 23.85 -14.79
CA LYS A 11 -0.47 25.29 -14.99
C LYS A 11 -1.73 25.86 -14.33
N ALA A 12 -2.85 25.14 -14.35
CA ALA A 12 -4.07 25.54 -13.64
C ALA A 12 -3.88 25.56 -12.11
N LEU A 13 -3.19 24.57 -11.55
CA LEU A 13 -2.83 24.54 -10.12
C LEU A 13 -1.89 25.70 -9.74
N ARG A 14 -0.87 25.97 -10.56
CA ARG A 14 0.05 27.13 -10.39
C ARG A 14 -0.64 28.49 -10.53
N MET A 15 -1.75 28.58 -11.26
CA MET A 15 -2.55 29.80 -11.40
C MET A 15 -3.42 30.12 -10.18
N VAL A 16 -3.65 29.14 -9.29
CA VAL A 16 -4.44 29.31 -8.06
C VAL A 16 -3.56 29.68 -6.86
N ASP A 17 -2.32 29.16 -6.80
CA ASP A 17 -1.32 29.54 -5.79
C ASP A 17 0.08 29.45 -6.42
N GLU A 18 0.77 30.60 -6.49
CA GLU A 18 2.10 30.72 -7.12
C GLU A 18 3.18 29.89 -6.39
N ASN A 19 2.92 29.46 -5.15
CA ASN A 19 3.83 28.61 -4.37
C ASN A 19 3.59 27.11 -4.59
N VAL A 20 2.54 26.72 -5.30
CA VAL A 20 2.22 25.32 -5.58
C VAL A 20 2.88 24.92 -6.90
N ASN A 21 4.01 24.20 -6.82
CA ASN A 21 4.74 23.69 -7.99
C ASN A 21 3.95 22.64 -8.82
N GLY A 22 2.74 22.29 -8.39
CA GLY A 22 1.78 21.38 -9.02
C GLY A 22 1.94 19.93 -8.54
N PHE A 23 1.29 18.97 -9.20
CA PHE A 23 1.30 17.55 -8.80
C PHE A 23 2.60 16.89 -9.26
N ASP A 24 3.59 16.74 -8.39
CA ASP A 24 4.82 16.01 -8.72
C ASP A 24 4.51 14.51 -8.87
N PRO A 25 4.59 13.93 -10.10
CA PRO A 25 4.29 12.51 -10.30
C PRO A 25 5.28 11.60 -9.57
N TYR A 26 6.45 12.12 -9.19
CA TYR A 26 7.47 11.40 -8.43
C TYR A 26 7.26 11.47 -6.92
N ALA A 27 6.33 12.29 -6.42
CA ALA A 27 6.06 12.41 -4.98
C ALA A 27 5.68 11.06 -4.34
N LYS A 28 4.93 10.22 -5.06
CA LYS A 28 4.57 8.88 -4.57
C LYS A 28 5.76 7.93 -4.50
N GLN A 29 6.70 8.04 -5.44
CA GLN A 29 7.94 7.25 -5.46
C GLN A 29 8.88 7.63 -4.31
N LEU A 30 8.82 8.88 -3.85
CA LEU A 30 9.52 9.39 -2.67
C LEU A 30 8.81 9.08 -1.34
N GLY A 31 7.62 8.46 -1.37
CA GLY A 31 6.90 8.02 -0.16
C GLY A 31 5.89 9.03 0.41
N TYR A 32 5.54 10.10 -0.31
CA TYR A 32 4.52 11.03 0.17
C TYR A 32 3.12 10.39 0.17
N SER A 33 2.43 10.48 1.31
CA SER A 33 1.03 10.05 1.45
C SER A 33 0.07 11.03 0.78
N ASP A 34 -1.11 10.55 0.37
CA ASP A 34 -2.15 11.39 -0.24
C ASP A 34 -2.54 12.55 0.71
N LYS A 35 -2.54 12.30 2.03
CA LYS A 35 -2.76 13.29 3.08
C LYS A 35 -1.69 14.39 3.13
N GLN A 36 -0.41 14.04 3.01
CA GLN A 36 0.67 15.03 2.99
C GLN A 36 0.60 15.91 1.74
N ILE A 37 0.32 15.29 0.59
CA ILE A 37 0.14 16.01 -0.68
C ILE A 37 -1.07 16.95 -0.57
N ALA A 38 -2.20 16.46 -0.07
CA ALA A 38 -3.42 17.25 0.13
C ALA A 38 -3.16 18.46 1.03
N THR A 39 -2.39 18.29 2.12
CA THR A 39 -2.01 19.39 3.01
C THR A 39 -1.16 20.44 2.29
N ALA A 40 -0.21 20.02 1.46
CA ALA A 40 0.67 20.94 0.71
C ALA A 40 -0.08 21.75 -0.36
N ILE A 41 -1.05 21.14 -1.04
CA ILE A 41 -1.83 21.80 -2.11
C ILE A 41 -3.15 22.42 -1.61
N LYS A 42 -3.38 22.41 -0.28
CA LYS A 42 -4.61 22.91 0.37
C LYS A 42 -5.89 22.27 -0.19
N SER A 43 -5.86 20.95 -0.41
CA SER A 43 -6.97 20.14 -0.90
C SER A 43 -7.34 19.04 0.11
N THR A 44 -8.25 18.13 -0.25
CA THR A 44 -8.63 16.98 0.58
C THR A 44 -7.88 15.71 0.15
N GLU A 45 -7.66 14.78 1.09
CA GLU A 45 -7.05 13.48 0.79
C GLU A 45 -7.83 12.70 -0.26
N LEU A 46 -9.17 12.81 -0.23
CA LEU A 46 -10.05 12.13 -1.17
C LEU A 46 -9.87 12.67 -2.59
N ASP A 47 -9.71 13.98 -2.76
CA ASP A 47 -9.52 14.60 -4.08
C ASP A 47 -8.15 14.23 -4.66
N VAL A 48 -7.10 14.25 -3.83
CA VAL A 48 -5.76 13.77 -4.24
C VAL A 48 -5.82 12.30 -4.64
N ARG A 49 -6.55 11.46 -3.89
CA ARG A 49 -6.72 10.05 -4.21
C ARG A 49 -7.43 9.83 -5.54
N LYS A 50 -8.54 10.53 -5.79
CA LYS A 50 -9.27 10.46 -7.06
C LYS A 50 -8.36 10.84 -8.23
N LEU A 51 -7.66 11.96 -8.10
CA LEU A 51 -6.72 12.43 -9.10
C LEU A 51 -5.63 11.39 -9.37
N ARG A 52 -5.03 10.83 -8.31
CA ARG A 52 -4.02 9.78 -8.39
C ARG A 52 -4.54 8.54 -9.13
N GLU A 53 -5.77 8.13 -8.89
CA GLU A 53 -6.43 7.01 -9.57
C GLU A 53 -6.76 7.31 -11.04
N GLU A 54 -7.21 8.54 -11.36
CA GLU A 54 -7.45 9.01 -12.74
C GLU A 54 -6.17 8.99 -13.59
N PHE A 55 -5.04 9.39 -13.01
CA PHE A 55 -3.72 9.31 -13.65
C PHE A 55 -3.10 7.91 -13.62
N LYS A 56 -3.81 6.89 -13.10
CA LYS A 56 -3.33 5.50 -12.96
C LYS A 56 -2.03 5.38 -12.17
N ILE A 57 -1.81 6.27 -11.20
CA ILE A 57 -0.66 6.25 -10.31
C ILE A 57 -1.01 5.36 -9.12
N THR A 58 -0.85 4.05 -9.30
CA THR A 58 -1.13 3.04 -8.27
C THR A 58 0.13 2.29 -7.88
N PRO A 59 0.25 1.86 -6.61
CA PRO A 59 1.39 1.06 -6.20
C PRO A 59 1.30 -0.36 -6.78
N PHE A 60 2.44 -1.01 -6.91
CA PHE A 60 2.59 -2.40 -7.32
C PHE A 60 2.94 -3.29 -6.13
N VAL A 61 2.53 -4.56 -6.21
CA VAL A 61 2.78 -5.58 -5.19
C VAL A 61 4.05 -6.34 -5.57
N LYS A 62 5.01 -6.39 -4.64
CA LYS A 62 6.30 -7.05 -4.83
C LYS A 62 6.55 -8.12 -3.77
N GLN A 63 7.22 -9.19 -4.16
CA GLN A 63 7.63 -10.27 -3.26
C GLN A 63 8.98 -9.97 -2.60
N ILE A 64 9.13 -10.46 -1.37
CA ILE A 64 10.39 -10.51 -0.65
C ILE A 64 10.91 -11.95 -0.78
N ASP A 65 11.92 -12.13 -1.62
CA ASP A 65 12.44 -13.44 -2.04
C ASP A 65 13.83 -13.78 -1.47
N THR A 66 14.43 -12.85 -0.71
CA THR A 66 15.80 -12.89 -0.15
C THR A 66 16.96 -12.86 -1.15
N VAL A 67 16.70 -13.10 -2.44
CA VAL A 67 17.72 -13.26 -3.50
C VAL A 67 17.57 -12.27 -4.65
N ALA A 68 16.76 -11.22 -4.49
CA ALA A 68 16.55 -10.16 -5.48
C ALA A 68 16.16 -10.70 -6.86
N ALA A 69 15.20 -11.61 -6.89
CA ALA A 69 14.64 -12.29 -8.05
C ALA A 69 15.62 -13.19 -8.83
N GLU A 70 16.75 -13.60 -8.23
CA GLU A 70 17.63 -14.63 -8.83
C GLU A 70 16.87 -15.96 -9.01
N TRP A 71 16.04 -16.31 -8.02
CA TRP A 71 15.20 -17.50 -8.02
C TRP A 71 13.74 -17.13 -7.75
N PRO A 72 12.76 -17.85 -8.34
CA PRO A 72 11.36 -17.58 -8.09
C PRO A 72 11.02 -17.83 -6.61
N ALA A 73 10.36 -16.86 -5.98
CA ALA A 73 9.93 -16.97 -4.59
C ALA A 73 8.85 -18.04 -4.43
N SER A 74 9.01 -18.91 -3.44
CA SER A 74 7.98 -19.87 -3.05
C SER A 74 6.98 -19.30 -2.03
N THR A 75 7.29 -18.15 -1.42
CA THR A 75 6.51 -17.52 -0.35
C THR A 75 5.81 -16.25 -0.82
N ASN A 76 4.69 -15.93 -0.19
CA ASN A 76 3.92 -14.71 -0.46
C ASN A 76 4.17 -13.67 0.63
N TYR A 77 5.43 -13.32 0.88
CA TYR A 77 5.76 -12.20 1.76
C TYR A 77 5.88 -10.92 0.93
N LEU A 78 4.98 -9.96 1.16
CA LEU A 78 4.69 -8.90 0.18
C LEU A 78 4.88 -7.49 0.74
N TYR A 79 5.21 -6.56 -0.15
CA TYR A 79 5.16 -5.13 0.12
C TYR A 79 4.61 -4.35 -1.08
N LEU A 80 4.20 -3.11 -0.83
CA LEU A 80 3.71 -2.18 -1.86
C LEU A 80 4.78 -1.15 -2.20
N THR A 81 4.95 -0.86 -3.49
CA THR A 81 5.88 0.17 -3.95
C THR A 81 5.35 0.93 -5.17
N TYR A 82 5.61 2.23 -5.23
CA TYR A 82 5.39 3.05 -6.43
C TYR A 82 6.56 2.98 -7.42
N ASN A 83 7.67 2.36 -7.03
CA ASN A 83 8.87 2.18 -7.85
C ASN A 83 8.82 0.83 -8.60
N GLY A 84 7.65 0.47 -9.12
CA GLY A 84 7.42 -0.77 -9.86
C GLY A 84 6.69 -0.51 -11.17
N THR A 85 6.70 -1.50 -12.05
CA THR A 85 5.98 -1.46 -13.34
C THR A 85 4.94 -2.58 -13.48
N THR A 86 5.10 -3.67 -12.72
CA THR A 86 4.23 -4.85 -12.74
C THR A 86 4.08 -5.41 -11.33
N HIS A 87 2.99 -6.17 -11.10
CA HIS A 87 2.82 -6.97 -9.90
C HIS A 87 3.57 -8.30 -10.05
N ASP A 88 4.10 -8.84 -8.95
CA ASP A 88 4.74 -10.17 -8.94
C ASP A 88 3.72 -11.31 -8.76
N LEU A 89 2.45 -10.98 -8.51
CA LEU A 89 1.38 -11.92 -8.21
C LEU A 89 0.10 -11.61 -8.97
N ASP A 90 -0.69 -12.64 -9.20
CA ASP A 90 -2.07 -12.54 -9.69
C ASP A 90 -3.08 -12.31 -8.56
N PHE A 91 -4.18 -11.63 -8.90
CA PHE A 91 -5.26 -11.31 -7.98
C PHE A 91 -6.58 -11.96 -8.44
N PRO A 92 -6.79 -13.26 -8.18
CA PRO A 92 -7.98 -13.99 -8.65
C PRO A 92 -9.29 -13.56 -7.98
N GLY A 93 -9.24 -12.62 -7.02
CA GLY A 93 -10.39 -12.27 -6.16
C GLY A 93 -10.66 -13.36 -5.13
N THR A 94 -11.44 -13.07 -4.09
CA THR A 94 -11.87 -14.02 -3.03
C THR A 94 -10.87 -14.37 -1.92
N ALA A 95 -10.41 -13.36 -1.17
CA ALA A 95 -9.71 -13.59 0.10
C ALA A 95 -10.28 -12.71 1.21
N ILE A 96 -10.12 -13.15 2.46
CA ILE A 96 -10.55 -12.43 3.66
C ILE A 96 -9.34 -11.71 4.22
N MET A 97 -9.44 -10.38 4.34
CA MET A 97 -8.38 -9.57 4.92
C MET A 97 -8.49 -9.54 6.44
N VAL A 98 -7.39 -9.80 7.13
CA VAL A 98 -7.23 -9.62 8.57
C VAL A 98 -6.26 -8.46 8.80
N LEU A 99 -6.71 -7.44 9.54
CA LEU A 99 -5.90 -6.28 9.87
C LEU A 99 -5.24 -6.48 11.24
N GLY A 100 -3.92 -6.33 11.28
CA GLY A 100 -3.14 -6.40 12.52
C GLY A 100 -3.28 -5.15 13.38
N SER A 101 -2.80 -5.24 14.62
CA SER A 101 -2.85 -4.15 15.60
C SER A 101 -1.84 -3.03 15.34
N GLY A 102 -0.85 -3.25 14.46
CA GLY A 102 0.30 -2.36 14.34
C GLY A 102 1.22 -2.45 15.55
N VAL A 103 1.99 -1.39 15.78
CA VAL A 103 3.02 -1.33 16.83
C VAL A 103 2.44 -1.38 18.23
N TYR A 104 3.15 -2.05 19.14
CA TYR A 104 2.76 -2.14 20.54
C TYR A 104 2.82 -0.78 21.25
N ARG A 105 1.83 -0.54 22.10
CA ARG A 105 1.69 0.67 22.94
C ARG A 105 1.01 0.27 24.25
N ILE A 106 1.12 1.11 25.29
CA ILE A 106 0.36 0.88 26.53
C ILE A 106 -1.13 0.81 26.19
N GLY A 107 -1.78 -0.30 26.55
CA GLY A 107 -3.18 -0.59 26.21
C GLY A 107 -3.39 -1.30 24.86
N SER A 108 -2.32 -1.58 24.12
CA SER A 108 -2.34 -2.35 22.87
C SER A 108 -1.08 -3.19 22.74
N SER A 109 -1.10 -4.42 23.26
CA SER A 109 0.05 -5.32 23.29
C SER A 109 -0.23 -6.65 22.57
N VAL A 110 0.50 -7.71 22.94
CA VAL A 110 0.50 -9.04 22.32
C VAL A 110 -0.87 -9.71 22.26
N GLU A 111 -1.81 -9.32 23.11
CA GLU A 111 -3.18 -9.85 23.11
C GLU A 111 -3.88 -9.67 21.75
N PHE A 112 -3.62 -8.56 21.05
CA PHE A 112 -4.21 -8.31 19.74
C PHE A 112 -3.56 -9.16 18.64
N ASP A 113 -2.26 -9.44 18.76
CA ASP A 113 -1.58 -10.36 17.86
C ASP A 113 -2.11 -11.79 18.03
N TRP A 114 -2.34 -12.21 19.28
CA TRP A 114 -2.96 -13.51 19.59
C TRP A 114 -4.35 -13.64 18.96
N CYS A 115 -5.17 -12.60 19.05
CA CYS A 115 -6.48 -12.56 18.39
C CYS A 115 -6.36 -12.67 16.86
N ALA A 116 -5.41 -11.97 16.24
CA ALA A 116 -5.20 -12.02 14.79
C ALA A 116 -4.76 -13.42 14.34
N VAL A 117 -3.78 -14.03 15.03
CA VAL A 117 -3.32 -15.40 14.74
C VAL A 117 -4.44 -16.42 14.92
N GLY A 118 -5.26 -16.28 15.97
CA GLY A 118 -6.43 -17.13 16.19
C GLY A 118 -7.45 -17.03 15.04
N CYS A 119 -7.73 -15.81 14.58
CA CYS A 119 -8.60 -15.55 13.43
C CYS A 119 -8.07 -16.19 12.14
N LEU A 120 -6.77 -16.00 11.83
CA LEU A 120 -6.13 -16.57 10.64
C LEU A 120 -6.21 -18.11 10.62
N ARG A 121 -5.92 -18.74 11.76
CA ARG A 121 -6.00 -20.20 11.90
C ARG A 121 -7.42 -20.72 11.69
N GLU A 122 -8.42 -20.04 12.25
CA GLU A 122 -9.81 -20.44 12.11
C GLU A 122 -10.32 -20.27 10.68
N LEU A 123 -9.97 -19.17 10.01
CA LEU A 123 -10.27 -18.97 8.60
C LEU A 123 -9.62 -20.04 7.71
N ARG A 124 -8.36 -20.40 8.01
CA ARG A 124 -7.65 -21.50 7.33
C ARG A 124 -8.33 -22.84 7.55
N ASN A 125 -8.79 -23.15 8.77
CA ASN A 125 -9.54 -24.37 9.08
C ASN A 125 -10.85 -24.46 8.29
N GLN A 126 -11.49 -23.31 8.00
CA GLN A 126 -12.68 -23.21 7.16
C GLN A 126 -12.37 -23.21 5.65
N GLY A 127 -11.11 -23.44 5.26
CA GLY A 127 -10.66 -23.45 3.86
C GLY A 127 -10.75 -22.08 3.18
N LYS A 128 -10.77 -20.98 3.95
CA LYS A 128 -10.81 -19.62 3.41
C LYS A 128 -9.41 -19.11 3.16
N LYS A 129 -9.22 -18.43 2.02
CA LYS A 129 -7.98 -17.72 1.71
C LYS A 129 -7.89 -16.44 2.51
N THR A 130 -6.74 -16.18 3.13
CA THR A 130 -6.53 -15.01 3.99
C THR A 130 -5.46 -14.07 3.46
N ILE A 131 -5.61 -12.78 3.76
CA ILE A 131 -4.60 -11.74 3.54
C ILE A 131 -4.33 -11.08 4.89
N MET A 132 -3.11 -11.15 5.40
CA MET A 132 -2.71 -10.47 6.63
C MET A 132 -2.03 -9.14 6.32
N VAL A 133 -2.49 -8.06 6.94
CA VAL A 133 -1.86 -6.74 6.81
C VAL A 133 -1.43 -6.26 8.19
N ASN A 134 -0.12 -6.23 8.42
CA ASN A 134 0.47 -5.68 9.63
C ASN A 134 1.87 -5.13 9.32
N TYR A 135 2.34 -4.21 10.16
CA TYR A 135 3.65 -3.56 10.00
C TYR A 135 4.51 -3.62 11.27
N ASN A 136 4.07 -4.37 12.28
CA ASN A 136 4.87 -4.61 13.49
C ASN A 136 5.82 -5.79 13.25
N PRO A 137 7.15 -5.60 13.26
CA PRO A 137 8.09 -6.69 13.00
C PRO A 137 8.22 -7.69 14.17
N GLU A 138 7.65 -7.39 15.34
CA GLU A 138 7.76 -8.23 16.55
C GLU A 138 6.63 -9.27 16.67
N THR A 139 5.69 -9.30 15.72
CA THR A 139 4.47 -10.11 15.82
C THR A 139 4.58 -11.47 15.14
N VAL A 140 3.85 -12.45 15.65
CA VAL A 140 3.71 -13.77 15.01
C VAL A 140 2.77 -13.67 13.81
N SER A 141 1.78 -12.76 13.83
CA SER A 141 0.90 -12.56 12.67
C SER A 141 1.62 -12.13 11.39
N THR A 142 2.81 -11.54 11.50
CA THR A 142 3.64 -11.15 10.34
C THR A 142 4.54 -12.27 9.81
N ASP A 143 4.45 -13.47 10.37
CA ASP A 143 5.06 -14.66 9.80
C ASP A 143 4.31 -15.08 8.52
N TYR A 144 5.04 -15.25 7.43
CA TYR A 144 4.47 -15.60 6.12
C TYR A 144 3.80 -16.99 6.12
N ASP A 145 4.08 -17.85 7.10
CA ASP A 145 3.44 -19.16 7.24
C ASP A 145 2.01 -19.08 7.85
N MET A 146 1.63 -17.93 8.39
CA MET A 146 0.34 -17.74 9.08
C MET A 146 -0.83 -17.40 8.14
N SER A 147 -0.57 -16.93 6.93
CA SER A 147 -1.59 -16.50 5.97
C SER A 147 -1.22 -16.88 4.53
N ASP A 148 -2.17 -16.83 3.61
CA ASP A 148 -1.85 -17.09 2.20
C ASP A 148 -1.09 -15.92 1.54
N ARG A 149 -1.24 -14.69 2.07
CA ARG A 149 -0.67 -13.43 1.58
C ARG A 149 -0.54 -12.38 2.66
#